data_AF-A0A7W1G397-F1
#
_entry.id   AF-A0A7W1G397-F1
#
_cell.length_a   1.000
_cell.length_b   1.000
_cell.length_c   1.000
_cell.angle_alpha   90.00
_cell.angle_beta   90.00
_cell.angle_gamma   90.00
#
_symmetry.space_group_name_H-M   'P 1'
#
loop_
_entity.id
_entity.type
_entity.pdbx_description
1 polymer ?
#
loop_
_entity_poly.entity_id
_entity_poly.type
_entity_poly.pdbx_seq_one_letter_code
_entity_poly.pdbx_strand_id
1 'polypeptide(L)'
;MLPLGYSSNLHAAETLDEVVAHVVPFARSVRERLGWQRMGIDLRLGLAALAGGTAAIAALRSALDAAGLSAHTLNGFPLRPFQQARVKEQAYLPDWSEAERLRASLDLLSAALALSDEPLVTISTVPGSYRPFGPARNDARVIATALGRWAAAAAIIERDTGRTAVLCLEPEPW
;
A
#
# COMPACT_ATOMS: atom_id res chain seq x y z
N MET A 1 -9.71 18.38 6.71
CA MET A 1 -10.25 17.57 5.59
C MET A 1 -9.06 17.32 4.67
N LEU A 2 -8.67 16.06 4.44
CA LEU A 2 -7.58 15.78 3.49
C LEU A 2 -8.02 16.24 2.09
N PRO A 3 -7.10 16.74 1.25
CA PRO A 3 -7.43 17.08 -0.13
C PRO A 3 -7.96 15.85 -0.88
N LEU A 4 -8.88 16.06 -1.81
CA LEU A 4 -9.32 15.04 -2.75
C LEU A 4 -8.09 14.43 -3.45
N GLY A 5 -8.10 13.11 -3.61
CA GLY A 5 -6.99 12.37 -4.22
C GLY A 5 -7.39 11.63 -5.48
N TYR A 6 -6.38 11.25 -6.26
CA TYR A 6 -6.53 10.33 -7.39
C TYR A 6 -6.27 8.88 -6.93
N SER A 7 -7.09 7.91 -7.33
CA SER A 7 -6.82 6.50 -7.03
C SER A 7 -6.15 5.81 -8.21
N SER A 8 -5.04 5.12 -7.93
CA SER A 8 -4.27 4.39 -8.95
C SER A 8 -4.71 2.94 -9.14
N ASN A 9 -5.76 2.47 -8.46
CA ASN A 9 -6.15 1.05 -8.42
C ASN A 9 -6.51 0.45 -9.79
N LEU A 10 -6.84 1.28 -10.79
CA LEU A 10 -7.16 0.82 -12.15
C LEU A 10 -5.95 0.81 -13.10
N HIS A 11 -4.78 1.26 -12.65
CA HIS A 11 -3.56 1.18 -13.45
C HIS A 11 -2.93 -0.19 -13.32
N ALA A 12 -2.66 -0.83 -14.46
CA ALA A 12 -1.83 -2.02 -14.52
C ALA A 12 -0.35 -1.61 -14.40
N ALA A 13 0.10 -1.38 -13.17
CA ALA A 13 1.49 -1.06 -12.83
C ALA A 13 1.93 -1.88 -11.61
N GLU A 14 2.98 -2.67 -11.77
CA GLU A 14 3.47 -3.62 -10.77
C GLU A 14 4.89 -3.25 -10.30
N THR A 15 5.72 -2.78 -11.23
CA THR A 15 7.11 -2.35 -10.95
C THR A 15 7.21 -0.85 -10.70
N LEU A 16 8.33 -0.42 -10.11
CA LEU A 16 8.61 1.01 -9.89
C LEU A 16 8.56 1.78 -11.22
N ASP A 17 9.21 1.25 -12.25
CA ASP A 17 9.30 1.89 -13.56
C ASP A 17 7.92 2.04 -14.20
N GLU A 18 7.06 1.02 -14.10
CA GLU A 18 5.67 1.11 -14.58
C GLU A 18 4.85 2.13 -13.79
N VAL A 19 5.00 2.19 -12.46
CA VAL A 19 4.31 3.19 -11.63
C VAL A 19 4.72 4.60 -12.06
N VAL A 20 6.02 4.84 -12.21
CA VAL A 20 6.56 6.15 -12.63
C VAL A 20 6.17 6.48 -14.09
N ALA A 21 6.12 5.50 -14.98
CA ALA A 21 5.81 5.71 -16.39
C ALA A 21 4.30 5.85 -16.68
N HIS A 22 3.43 5.19 -15.92
CA HIS A 22 2.00 5.07 -16.25
C HIS A 22 1.09 5.79 -15.25
N VAL A 23 1.37 5.69 -13.95
CA VAL A 23 0.52 6.30 -12.91
C VAL A 23 0.83 7.78 -12.73
N VAL A 24 2.10 8.12 -12.55
CA VAL A 24 2.54 9.49 -12.22
C VAL A 24 2.13 10.51 -13.29
N PRO A 25 2.32 10.28 -14.60
CA PRO A 25 1.92 11.25 -15.63
C PRO A 25 0.41 11.44 -15.70
N PHE A 26 -0.37 10.38 -15.47
CA PHE A 26 -1.83 10.46 -15.48
C PHE A 26 -2.34 11.28 -14.30
N ALA A 27 -1.88 10.98 -13.09
CA ALA A 27 -2.23 11.74 -11.89
C ALA A 27 -1.79 13.20 -11.99
N ARG A 28 -0.59 13.46 -12.55
CA ARG A 28 -0.12 14.83 -12.85
C ARG A 28 -1.08 15.58 -13.78
N SER A 29 -1.55 14.94 -14.86
CA SER A 29 -2.47 15.58 -15.80
C SER A 29 -3.81 15.92 -15.13
N VAL A 30 -4.32 15.06 -14.24
CA VAL A 30 -5.52 15.34 -13.44
C VAL A 30 -5.29 16.55 -12.53
N ARG A 31 -4.19 16.56 -11.77
CA ARG A 31 -3.81 17.70 -10.91
C ARG A 31 -3.75 19.02 -11.69
N GLU A 32 -3.10 19.02 -12.85
CA GLU A 32 -2.95 20.21 -13.70
C GLU A 32 -4.30 20.72 -14.23
N ARG A 33 -5.20 19.82 -14.65
CA ARG A 33 -6.56 20.17 -15.10
C ARG A 33 -7.43 20.74 -13.98
N LEU A 34 -7.22 20.29 -12.75
CA LEU A 34 -7.87 20.83 -11.56
C LEU A 34 -7.24 22.16 -11.09
N GLY A 35 -6.08 22.54 -11.63
CA GLY A 35 -5.35 23.75 -11.23
C GLY A 35 -4.73 23.65 -9.83
N TRP A 36 -4.45 22.44 -9.34
CA TRP A 36 -3.94 22.24 -7.97
C TRP A 36 -2.42 22.25 -7.93
N GLN A 37 -1.85 22.87 -6.88
CA GLN A 37 -0.41 22.87 -6.68
C GLN A 37 0.10 21.49 -6.27
N ARG A 38 -0.58 20.84 -5.32
CA ARG A 38 -0.28 19.49 -4.85
C ARG A 38 -1.57 18.66 -4.82
N MET A 39 -1.48 17.38 -5.16
CA MET A 39 -2.63 16.46 -5.12
C MET A 39 -2.24 15.15 -4.44
N GLY A 40 -3.16 14.66 -3.62
CA GLY A 40 -3.04 13.34 -3.00
C GLY A 40 -3.20 12.21 -4.00
N ILE A 41 -2.53 11.08 -3.75
CA ILE A 41 -2.76 9.82 -4.46
C ILE A 41 -3.06 8.70 -3.46
N ASP A 42 -4.08 7.91 -3.78
CA ASP A 42 -4.25 6.54 -3.29
C ASP A 42 -3.42 5.65 -4.22
N LEU A 43 -2.23 5.28 -3.75
CA LEU A 43 -1.21 4.63 -4.57
C LEU A 43 -1.16 3.13 -4.27
N ARG A 44 -1.59 2.34 -5.25
CA ARG A 44 -1.47 0.88 -5.23
C ARG A 44 -0.01 0.47 -5.44
N LEU A 45 0.58 -0.21 -4.47
CA LEU A 45 1.94 -0.74 -4.55
C LEU A 45 1.97 -2.24 -4.23
N GLY A 46 2.45 -3.02 -5.18
CA GLY A 46 2.82 -4.42 -4.98
C GLY A 46 4.28 -4.57 -4.52
N LEU A 47 4.68 -5.81 -4.25
CA LEU A 47 6.05 -6.16 -3.85
C LEU A 47 7.11 -5.72 -4.88
N ALA A 48 6.79 -5.85 -6.17
CA ALA A 48 7.73 -5.56 -7.25
C ALA A 48 8.13 -4.06 -7.31
N ALA A 49 7.21 -3.15 -6.98
CA ALA A 49 7.50 -1.71 -6.93
C ALA A 49 8.48 -1.32 -5.81
N LEU A 50 8.58 -2.13 -4.77
CA LEU A 50 9.45 -1.89 -3.61
C LEU A 50 10.70 -2.79 -3.58
N ALA A 51 10.95 -3.59 -4.62
CA ALA A 51 12.04 -4.56 -4.65
C ALA A 51 13.44 -3.94 -4.46
N GLY A 52 13.63 -2.68 -4.83
CA GLY A 52 14.87 -1.92 -4.60
C GLY A 52 15.00 -1.29 -3.20
N GLY A 53 14.07 -1.57 -2.28
CA GLY A 53 14.08 -1.07 -0.91
C GLY A 53 14.06 0.45 -0.82
N THR A 54 14.90 1.01 0.04
CA THR A 54 14.98 2.47 0.29
C THR A 54 15.31 3.28 -0.97
N ALA A 55 16.12 2.73 -1.89
CA ALA A 55 16.43 3.38 -3.15
C ALA A 55 15.21 3.49 -4.07
N ALA A 56 14.40 2.42 -4.14
CA ALA A 56 13.15 2.44 -4.91
C ALA A 56 12.14 3.45 -4.33
N ILE A 57 12.00 3.47 -2.99
CA ILE A 57 11.13 4.44 -2.29
C ILE A 57 11.59 5.89 -2.57
N ALA A 58 12.90 6.16 -2.50
CA ALA A 58 13.45 7.50 -2.75
C ALA A 58 13.23 7.94 -4.22
N ALA A 59 13.42 7.03 -5.17
CA ALA A 59 13.16 7.29 -6.58
C ALA A 59 11.67 7.59 -6.84
N LEU A 60 10.77 6.80 -6.24
CA LEU A 60 9.34 7.03 -6.32
C LEU A 60 8.95 8.37 -5.69
N ARG A 61 9.50 8.70 -4.51
CA ARG A 61 9.26 9.98 -3.85
C ARG A 61 9.65 11.15 -4.75
N SER A 62 10.83 11.09 -5.37
CA SER A 62 11.32 12.11 -6.30
C SER A 62 10.39 12.28 -7.50
N ALA A 63 9.91 11.17 -8.08
CA ALA A 63 8.96 11.21 -9.19
C ALA A 63 7.61 11.84 -8.80
N LEU A 64 7.09 11.53 -7.61
CA LEU A 64 5.87 12.14 -7.10
C LEU A 64 6.05 13.65 -6.88
N ASP A 65 7.16 14.07 -6.28
CA ASP A 65 7.45 15.48 -6.05
C ASP A 65 7.57 16.29 -7.34
N ALA A 66 8.30 15.76 -8.32
CA ALA A 66 8.43 16.38 -9.64
C ALA A 66 7.05 16.55 -10.34
N ALA A 67 6.07 15.71 -9.99
CA ALA A 67 4.71 15.77 -10.50
C ALA A 67 3.74 16.59 -9.63
N GLY A 68 4.19 17.11 -8.47
CA GLY A 68 3.32 17.78 -7.50
C GLY A 68 2.33 16.83 -6.82
N LEU A 69 2.75 15.60 -6.53
CA LEU A 69 1.93 14.53 -5.95
C LEU A 69 2.46 14.12 -4.57
N SER A 70 1.57 13.57 -3.73
CA SER A 70 1.91 12.99 -2.42
C SER A 70 1.01 11.78 -2.14
N ALA A 71 1.57 10.68 -1.65
CA ALA A 71 0.75 9.50 -1.34
C ALA A 71 0.01 9.69 -0.02
N HIS A 72 -1.30 9.95 -0.04
CA HIS A 72 -2.10 10.06 1.19
C HIS A 72 -2.36 8.68 1.80
N THR A 73 -2.52 7.68 0.95
CA THR A 73 -2.74 6.30 1.33
C THR A 73 -2.02 5.38 0.36
N LEU A 74 -1.59 4.22 0.85
CA LEU A 74 -1.14 3.12 0.02
C LEU A 74 -2.20 2.02 -0.02
N ASN A 75 -2.34 1.38 -1.16
CA ASN A 75 -3.08 0.12 -1.28
C ASN A 75 -2.10 -1.03 -1.51
N GLY A 76 -1.99 -1.92 -0.52
CA GLY A 76 -1.14 -3.11 -0.54
C GLY A 76 -1.83 -4.37 -1.04
N PHE A 77 -2.93 -4.23 -1.80
CA PHE A 77 -3.73 -5.33 -2.33
C PHE A 77 -4.07 -5.15 -3.82
N PRO A 78 -3.83 -6.18 -4.66
CA PRO A 78 -3.06 -7.39 -4.38
C PRO A 78 -1.55 -7.09 -4.27
N LEU A 79 -0.81 -7.91 -3.50
CA LEU A 79 0.65 -7.74 -3.39
C LEU A 79 1.43 -8.24 -4.61
N ARG A 80 0.83 -9.17 -5.35
CA ARG A 80 1.41 -9.82 -6.52
C ARG A 80 0.50 -9.58 -7.72
N PRO A 81 1.07 -9.52 -8.94
CA PRO A 81 0.27 -9.43 -10.15
C PRO A 81 -0.70 -10.60 -10.26
N PHE A 82 -1.87 -10.36 -10.87
CA PHE A 82 -2.77 -11.43 -11.25
C PHE A 82 -2.11 -12.32 -12.31
N GLN A 83 -1.63 -13.50 -11.91
CA GLN A 83 -1.23 -14.51 -12.88
C GLN A 83 -2.48 -15.26 -13.35
N GLN A 84 -3.02 -14.85 -14.51
CA GLN A 84 -4.12 -15.48 -15.26
C GLN A 84 -5.56 -15.18 -14.79
N ALA A 85 -6.51 -15.37 -15.72
CA ALA A 85 -7.95 -15.05 -15.61
C ALA A 85 -8.77 -15.89 -14.59
N ARG A 86 -8.09 -16.68 -13.76
CA ARG A 86 -8.63 -17.52 -12.67
C ARG A 86 -7.56 -17.43 -11.58
N VAL A 87 -7.79 -16.96 -10.36
CA VAL A 87 -8.93 -17.17 -9.44
C VAL A 87 -8.98 -15.96 -8.49
N LYS A 88 -10.16 -15.39 -8.19
CA LYS A 88 -10.33 -14.29 -7.21
C LYS A 88 -9.60 -14.55 -5.88
N GLU A 89 -9.52 -15.83 -5.51
CA GLU A 89 -8.90 -16.33 -4.28
C GLU A 89 -7.38 -16.05 -4.19
N GLN A 90 -6.67 -16.10 -5.32
CA GLN A 90 -5.21 -15.88 -5.32
C GLN A 90 -4.84 -14.43 -5.05
N ALA A 91 -5.76 -13.49 -5.27
CA ALA A 91 -5.54 -12.08 -4.96
C ALA A 91 -5.24 -11.88 -3.48
N TYR A 92 -5.85 -12.70 -2.62
CA TYR A 92 -5.68 -12.61 -1.17
C TYR A 92 -4.32 -13.11 -0.70
N LEU A 93 -3.57 -13.78 -1.57
CA LEU A 93 -2.27 -14.33 -1.22
C LEU A 93 -1.11 -13.37 -1.51
N PRO A 94 -0.11 -13.31 -0.63
CA PRO A 94 -0.10 -13.92 0.71
C PRO A 94 -1.08 -13.21 1.66
N ASP A 95 -1.75 -13.93 2.57
CA ASP A 95 -2.61 -13.33 3.61
C ASP A 95 -1.90 -13.26 4.97
N TRP A 96 -2.58 -12.82 6.04
CA TRP A 96 -1.92 -12.68 7.36
C TRP A 96 -1.59 -14.00 8.06
N SER A 97 -1.93 -15.16 7.47
CA SER A 97 -1.41 -16.45 7.93
C SER A 97 0.03 -16.71 7.45
N GLU A 98 0.53 -15.91 6.49
CA GLU A 98 1.86 -16.07 5.90
C GLU A 98 2.81 -14.96 6.36
N ALA A 99 4.04 -15.33 6.74
CA ALA A 99 5.07 -14.38 7.18
C ALA A 99 5.41 -13.32 6.12
N GLU A 100 5.24 -13.65 4.84
CA GLU A 100 5.48 -12.72 3.74
C GLU A 100 4.54 -11.51 3.76
N ARG A 101 3.28 -11.68 4.17
CA ARG A 101 2.34 -10.54 4.30
C ARG A 101 2.84 -9.53 5.32
N LEU A 102 3.26 -9.99 6.51
CA LEU A 102 3.81 -9.09 7.52
C LEU A 102 5.04 -8.33 7.00
N ARG A 103 5.99 -9.03 6.34
CA ARG A 103 7.18 -8.39 5.75
C ARG A 103 6.78 -7.31 4.75
N ALA A 104 5.91 -7.65 3.80
CA ALA A 104 5.41 -6.72 2.79
C ALA A 104 4.71 -5.50 3.42
N SER A 105 3.91 -5.71 4.46
CA SER A 105 3.21 -4.63 5.16
C SER A 105 4.15 -3.71 5.96
N LEU A 106 5.31 -4.20 6.41
CA LEU A 106 6.35 -3.36 7.03
C LEU A 106 7.14 -2.56 5.98
N ASP A 107 7.37 -3.13 4.80
CA ASP A 107 7.96 -2.40 3.66
C ASP A 107 7.00 -1.29 3.20
N LEU A 108 5.70 -1.59 3.10
CA LEU A 108 4.66 -0.61 2.81
C LEU A 108 4.53 0.45 3.89
N LEU A 109 4.72 0.11 5.18
CA LEU A 109 4.75 1.09 6.26
C LEU A 109 5.87 2.11 6.07
N SER A 110 7.08 1.63 5.77
CA SER A 110 8.22 2.50 5.47
C SER A 110 7.96 3.37 4.24
N ALA A 111 7.37 2.79 3.18
CA ALA A 111 7.00 3.52 1.97
C ALA A 111 5.92 4.58 2.24
N ALA A 112 4.85 4.26 2.97
CA ALA A 112 3.76 5.20 3.26
C ALA A 112 4.27 6.45 3.96
N LEU A 113 5.13 6.28 4.95
CA LEU A 113 5.75 7.39 5.68
C LEU A 113 6.67 8.21 4.78
N ALA A 114 7.48 7.57 3.94
CA ALA A 114 8.41 8.29 3.05
C ALA A 114 7.70 9.03 1.91
N LEU A 115 6.61 8.48 1.38
CA LEU A 115 5.89 8.98 0.20
C LEU A 115 4.79 10.00 0.54
N SER A 116 4.42 10.11 1.81
CA SER A 116 3.42 11.05 2.30
C SER A 116 4.04 12.23 3.03
N ASP A 117 3.45 13.41 2.88
CA ASP A 117 3.77 14.60 3.69
C ASP A 117 2.86 14.74 4.92
N GLU A 118 1.87 13.87 5.06
CA GLU A 118 0.84 13.99 6.09
C GLU A 118 1.30 13.36 7.43
N PRO A 119 0.85 13.90 8.58
CA PRO A 119 1.14 13.32 9.89
C PRO A 119 0.46 11.96 10.10
N LEU A 120 -0.64 11.71 9.40
CA LEU A 120 -1.38 10.44 9.40
C LEU A 120 -1.28 9.80 8.01
N VAL A 121 -0.87 8.54 7.96
CA VAL A 121 -0.87 7.73 6.73
C VAL A 121 -1.71 6.48 6.90
N THR A 122 -2.36 6.05 5.83
CA THR A 122 -3.14 4.81 5.83
C THR A 122 -2.59 3.80 4.83
N ILE A 123 -2.73 2.52 5.16
CA ILE A 123 -2.31 1.42 4.30
C ILE A 123 -3.45 0.42 4.25
N SER A 124 -4.11 0.30 3.11
CA SER A 124 -5.13 -0.71 2.94
C SER A 124 -4.54 -2.06 2.58
N THR A 125 -5.17 -3.12 3.06
CA THR A 125 -4.68 -4.49 2.89
C THR A 125 -5.83 -5.48 3.01
N VAL A 126 -5.55 -6.74 2.66
CA VAL A 126 -6.50 -7.86 2.79
C VAL A 126 -6.96 -8.04 4.24
N PRO A 127 -8.14 -8.65 4.48
CA PRO A 127 -8.49 -9.10 5.83
C PRO A 127 -7.50 -10.15 6.34
N GLY A 128 -7.67 -10.58 7.60
CA GLY A 128 -6.76 -11.54 8.24
C GLY A 128 -6.53 -12.81 7.40
N SER A 129 -7.57 -13.35 6.78
CA SER A 129 -7.48 -14.45 5.83
C SER A 129 -8.77 -14.53 5.00
N TYR A 130 -8.79 -15.44 4.02
CA TYR A 130 -9.93 -15.72 3.17
C TYR A 130 -10.69 -16.95 3.67
N ARG A 131 -11.98 -16.80 4.00
CA ARG A 131 -12.79 -17.86 4.65
C ARG A 131 -12.72 -19.22 3.92
N PRO A 132 -12.79 -19.30 2.58
CA PRO A 132 -12.67 -20.57 1.84
C PRO A 132 -11.33 -21.30 1.94
N PHE A 133 -10.24 -20.68 2.41
CA PHE A 133 -8.99 -21.41 2.66
C PHE A 133 -9.10 -22.41 3.82
N GLY A 134 -10.13 -22.28 4.65
CA GLY A 134 -10.45 -23.24 5.71
C GLY A 134 -9.64 -23.07 6.99
N PRO A 135 -10.06 -23.75 8.08
CA PRO A 135 -9.53 -23.50 9.42
C PRO A 135 -8.05 -23.89 9.61
N ALA A 136 -7.51 -24.75 8.74
CA ALA A 136 -6.09 -25.12 8.80
C ALA A 136 -5.18 -23.95 8.43
N ARG A 137 -5.63 -23.04 7.57
CA ARG A 137 -4.90 -21.81 7.19
C ARG A 137 -5.35 -20.61 8.03
N ASN A 138 -6.64 -20.55 8.35
CA ASN A 138 -7.25 -19.40 9.03
C ASN A 138 -7.04 -19.45 10.55
N ASP A 139 -5.79 -19.68 11.00
CA ASP A 139 -5.45 -19.68 12.41
C ASP A 139 -5.42 -18.24 12.96
N ALA A 140 -6.41 -17.91 13.77
CA ALA A 140 -6.56 -16.60 14.39
C ALA A 140 -5.35 -16.19 15.24
N ARG A 141 -4.62 -17.14 15.85
CA ARG A 141 -3.43 -16.83 16.66
C ARG A 141 -2.28 -16.35 15.79
N VAL A 142 -2.07 -16.99 14.64
CA VAL A 142 -1.04 -16.59 13.67
C VAL A 142 -1.36 -15.21 13.11
N ILE A 143 -2.59 -15.00 12.66
CA ILE A 143 -3.08 -13.73 12.11
C ILE A 143 -2.95 -12.60 13.15
N ALA A 144 -3.44 -12.80 14.37
CA ALA A 144 -3.37 -11.80 15.43
C ALA A 144 -1.92 -11.48 15.83
N THR A 145 -1.03 -12.48 15.84
CA THR A 145 0.40 -12.26 16.09
C THR A 145 1.04 -11.40 15.00
N ALA A 146 0.73 -11.65 13.73
CA ALA A 146 1.26 -10.88 12.62
C ALA A 146 0.75 -9.42 12.65
N LEU A 147 -0.56 -9.22 12.84
CA LEU A 147 -1.14 -7.88 12.99
C LEU A 147 -0.57 -7.14 14.20
N GLY A 148 -0.40 -7.82 15.34
CA GLY A 148 0.20 -7.25 16.54
C GLY A 148 1.65 -6.81 16.33
N ARG A 149 2.43 -7.57 15.56
CA ARG A 149 3.81 -7.17 15.17
C ARG A 149 3.82 -5.93 14.28
N TRP A 150 2.90 -5.83 13.33
CA TRP A 150 2.75 -4.63 12.51
C TRP A 150 2.37 -3.42 13.37
N ALA A 151 1.39 -3.57 14.26
CA ALA A 151 0.94 -2.51 15.17
C ALA A 151 2.07 -2.05 16.12
N ALA A 152 2.88 -2.97 16.63
CA ALA A 152 4.04 -2.64 17.44
C ALA A 152 5.07 -1.81 16.67
N ALA A 153 5.33 -2.13 15.40
CA ALA A 153 6.21 -1.34 14.54
C ALA A 153 5.65 0.08 14.30
N ALA A 154 4.35 0.20 14.01
CA ALA A 154 3.70 1.49 13.85
C ALA A 154 3.74 2.35 15.13
N ALA A 155 3.54 1.74 16.30
CA ALA A 155 3.60 2.43 17.59
C ALA A 155 5.02 2.94 17.92
N ILE A 156 6.07 2.19 17.56
CA ILE A 156 7.45 2.66 17.69
C ILE A 156 7.68 3.91 16.83
N ILE A 157 7.18 3.90 15.58
CA ILE A 157 7.30 5.03 14.67
C ILE A 157 6.55 6.26 15.20
N GLU A 158 5.32 6.08 15.70
CA GLU A 158 4.54 7.17 16.27
C GLU A 158 5.26 7.80 17.46
N ARG A 159 5.81 6.98 18.35
CA ARG A 159 6.62 7.47 19.47
C ARG A 159 7.87 8.23 19.01
N ASP A 160 8.57 7.72 18.01
CA ASP A 160 9.88 8.24 17.60
C ASP A 160 9.78 9.45 16.65
N THR A 161 8.67 9.59 15.92
CA THR A 161 8.51 10.60 14.87
C THR A 161 7.28 11.51 15.04
N GLY A 162 6.35 11.14 15.91
CA GLY A 162 5.05 11.82 16.05
C GLY A 162 4.08 11.56 14.90
N ARG A 163 4.43 10.69 13.94
CA ARG A 163 3.56 10.34 12.79
C ARG A 163 2.83 9.04 13.04
N THR A 164 1.54 9.03 12.73
CA THR A 164 0.65 7.88 12.93
C THR A 164 0.48 7.12 11.62
N ALA A 165 0.54 5.78 11.68
CA ALA A 165 0.19 4.91 10.57
C ALA A 165 -0.96 3.98 10.95
N VAL A 166 -1.97 3.88 10.09
CA VAL A 166 -3.14 3.02 10.29
C VAL A 166 -3.20 1.95 9.22
N LEU A 167 -3.27 0.69 9.65
CA LEU A 167 -3.52 -0.44 8.78
C LEU A 167 -5.03 -0.62 8.62
N CYS A 168 -5.51 -0.45 7.40
CA CYS A 168 -6.93 -0.54 7.05
C CYS A 168 -7.21 -1.93 6.46
N LEU A 169 -7.70 -2.85 7.28
CA LEU A 169 -8.16 -4.17 6.81
C LEU A 169 -9.42 -3.98 5.97
N GLU A 170 -9.35 -4.28 4.69
CA GLU A 170 -10.51 -4.22 3.80
C GLU A 170 -11.41 -5.44 4.08
N PRO A 171 -12.70 -5.23 4.40
CA PRO A 171 -13.60 -6.34 4.69
C PRO A 171 -13.88 -7.13 3.41
N GLU A 172 -14.00 -8.44 3.56
CA GLU A 172 -14.44 -9.31 2.49
C GLU A 172 -15.92 -9.70 2.62
N PRO A 173 -16.60 -10.02 1.51
CA PRO A 173 -18.03 -10.34 1.53
C PRO A 173 -18.39 -11.73 2.10
N TRP A 174 -17.52 -12.36 2.92
CA TRP A 174 -17.69 -13.74 3.41
C TRP A 174 -17.37 -13.92 4.90
#